data_AF-A0A7R9FC08-F1
#
_entry.id   AF-A0A7R9FC08-F1
#
_cell.length_a   1.000
_cell.length_b   1.000
_cell.length_c   1.000
_cell.angle_alpha   90.00
_cell.angle_beta   90.00
_cell.angle_gamma   90.00
#
_symmetry.space_group_name_H-M   'P 1'
#
loop_
_entity.id
_entity.type
_entity.pdbx_description
1 polymer ?
#
loop_
_entity_poly.entity_id
_entity_poly.type
_entity_poly.pdbx_seq_one_letter_code
_entity_poly.pdbx_strand_id
1 'polypeptide(L)' 'MLASSLCRGEGCPEICPSVWQPLCAGVGGVETRTFSNMCQMVAHNCNQEAALVKIKDGVCDKDIQT' A
#
# COMPACT_ATOMS: atom_id res chain seq x y z
N MET A 1 20.03 -28.71 4.45
CA MET A 1 18.70 -28.47 5.05
C MET A 1 18.82 -27.43 6.16
N LEU A 2 18.93 -26.13 5.84
CA LEU A 2 18.76 -25.06 6.85
C LEU A 2 18.36 -23.77 6.11
N ALA A 3 17.06 -23.57 5.89
CA ALA A 3 16.50 -22.26 5.57
C ALA A 3 15.72 -21.80 6.80
N SER A 4 16.46 -21.22 7.74
CA SER A 4 15.93 -20.54 8.90
C SER A 4 15.30 -19.23 8.44
N SER A 5 13.98 -19.13 8.52
CA SER A 5 13.15 -17.92 8.72
C SER A 5 11.84 -18.03 7.93
N LEU A 6 10.74 -18.02 8.66
CA LEU A 6 9.37 -18.16 8.19
C LEU A 6 8.97 -17.05 7.21
N CYS A 7 8.36 -17.45 6.09
CA CYS A 7 7.52 -16.69 5.15
C CYS A 7 7.99 -15.29 4.71
N ARG A 8 9.00 -15.21 3.85
CA ARG A 8 9.12 -14.06 2.94
C ARG A 8 8.60 -14.52 1.58
N GLY A 9 7.32 -14.26 1.33
CA GLY A 9 6.74 -14.49 0.01
C GLY A 9 7.59 -13.74 -1.02
N GLU A 10 8.08 -14.45 -2.03
CA GLU A 10 8.88 -13.90 -3.13
C GLU A 10 8.02 -13.04 -4.08
N GLY A 11 6.94 -12.43 -3.59
CA GLY A 11 5.94 -11.75 -4.38
C GLY A 11 5.18 -10.71 -3.57
N CYS A 12 4.36 -9.93 -4.28
CA CYS A 12 3.55 -8.88 -3.70
C CYS A 12 2.49 -9.45 -2.74
N PRO A 13 2.12 -8.73 -1.67
CA PRO A 13 1.04 -9.17 -0.80
C PRO A 13 -0.26 -9.39 -1.60
N GLU A 14 -0.68 -10.65 -1.73
CA GLU A 14 -1.95 -10.99 -2.40
C GLU A 14 -3.14 -10.97 -1.44
N ILE A 15 -2.87 -11.20 -0.15
CA ILE A 15 -3.90 -11.26 0.89
C ILE A 15 -3.69 -10.10 1.86
N CYS A 16 -4.71 -9.25 1.96
CA CYS A 16 -4.76 -8.18 2.93
C CYS A 16 -6.00 -8.29 3.81
N PRO A 17 -5.91 -7.96 5.11
CA PRO A 17 -7.08 -7.90 5.98
C PRO A 17 -8.12 -6.90 5.45
N SER A 18 -9.40 -7.24 5.57
CA SER A 18 -10.53 -6.35 5.27
C SER A 18 -10.79 -5.35 6.41
N VAL A 19 -9.72 -4.71 6.91
CA VAL A 19 -9.80 -3.68 7.95
C VAL A 19 -9.88 -2.30 7.30
N TRP A 20 -10.81 -1.47 7.77
CA TRP A 20 -10.92 -0.08 7.37
C TRP A 20 -10.06 0.81 8.27
N GLN A 21 -8.84 1.07 7.83
CA GLN A 21 -7.87 1.99 8.43
C GLN A 21 -7.30 2.86 7.32
N PRO A 22 -8.11 3.79 6.79
CA PRO A 22 -7.77 4.49 5.56
C PRO A 22 -6.50 5.32 5.76
N LEU A 23 -5.70 5.40 4.70
CA LEU A 23 -4.55 6.27 4.63
C LEU A 23 -4.46 6.92 3.26
N CYS A 24 -3.89 8.11 3.23
CA CYS A 24 -3.61 8.83 2.01
C CYS A 24 -2.14 8.61 1.65
N ALA A 25 -1.90 8.15 0.43
CA ALA A 25 -0.55 7.98 -0.10
C ALA A 25 -0.41 8.68 -1.44
N GLY A 26 0.80 9.07 -1.82
CA GLY A 26 1.01 9.77 -3.09
C GLY A 26 2.47 9.89 -3.49
N VAL A 27 2.72 10.41 -4.68
CA VAL A 27 4.05 10.78 -5.16
C VAL A 27 4.12 12.30 -5.31
N GLY A 28 5.14 12.92 -4.72
CA GLY A 28 5.35 14.37 -4.81
C GLY A 28 4.23 15.23 -4.18
N GLY A 29 3.28 14.64 -3.47
CA GLY A 29 2.15 15.33 -2.84
C GLY A 29 1.10 15.89 -3.81
N VAL A 30 1.25 15.66 -5.12
CA VAL A 30 0.32 16.14 -6.16
C VAL A 30 -0.63 15.02 -6.56
N GLU A 31 -0.10 13.82 -6.77
CA GLU A 31 -0.88 12.64 -7.10
C GLU A 31 -1.11 11.84 -5.84
N THR A 32 -2.34 11.88 -5.31
CA THR A 32 -2.68 11.18 -4.07
C THR A 32 -3.83 10.22 -4.26
N ARG A 33 -3.75 9.07 -3.59
CA ARG A 33 -4.72 7.99 -3.61
C ARG A 33 -5.04 7.52 -2.21
N THR A 34 -6.32 7.30 -1.94
CA THR A 34 -6.77 6.69 -0.69
C THR A 34 -6.64 5.17 -0.74
N PHE A 35 -5.99 4.58 0.25
CA PHE A 35 -5.96 3.13 0.46
C PHE A 35 -6.75 2.74 1.70
N SER A 36 -7.48 1.63 1.65
CA SER A 36 -8.30 1.16 2.77
C SER A 36 -7.47 0.76 4.00
N ASN A 37 -6.21 0.37 3.79
CA ASN A 37 -5.22 0.10 4.83
C ASN A 37 -3.80 0.01 4.24
N MET A 38 -2.79 -0.09 5.12
CA MET A 38 -1.37 -0.14 4.74
C MET A 38 -1.03 -1.35 3.88
N CYS A 39 -1.62 -2.51 4.14
CA CYS A 39 -1.37 -3.70 3.36
C CYS A 39 -1.75 -3.49 1.89
N GLN A 40 -2.94 -2.91 1.65
CA GLN A 40 -3.41 -2.58 0.30
C GLN A 40 -2.47 -1.58 -0.42
N MET A 41 -1.94 -0.59 0.30
CA MET A 41 -0.94 0.34 -0.27
C MET A 41 0.34 -0.38 -0.68
N VAL A 42 0.88 -1.23 0.18
CA VAL A 42 2.11 -2.00 -0.09
C VAL A 42 1.90 -2.99 -1.23
N ALA A 43 0.75 -3.68 -1.26
CA ALA A 43 0.35 -4.56 -2.34
C ALA A 43 0.29 -3.81 -3.68
N HIS A 44 -0.33 -2.63 -3.70
CA HIS A 44 -0.40 -1.80 -4.90
C HIS A 44 0.98 -1.35 -5.37
N ASN A 45 1.80 -0.80 -4.49
CA ASN A 45 3.17 -0.38 -4.82
C ASN A 45 3.99 -1.51 -5.42
N CYS A 46 3.91 -2.70 -4.81
CA CYS A 46 4.62 -3.86 -5.32
C CYS A 46 4.08 -4.32 -6.68
N ASN A 47 2.76 -4.47 -6.83
CA ASN A 47 2.14 -5.03 -8.04
C ASN A 47 2.20 -4.07 -9.24
N GLN A 48 2.30 -2.76 -9.00
CA GLN A 48 2.27 -1.74 -10.04
C GLN A 48 3.63 -1.06 -10.24
N GLU A 49 4.66 -1.55 -9.56
CA GLU A 49 5.98 -0.90 -9.48
C GLU A 49 5.88 0.60 -9.10
N ALA A 50 4.87 0.93 -8.29
CA ALA A 50 4.60 2.28 -7.86
C ALA A 50 5.39 2.64 -6.59
N ALA A 51 5.71 3.93 -6.44
CA ALA A 51 6.50 4.45 -5.33
C ALA A 51 5.67 5.37 -4.42
N LEU A 52 4.38 5.05 -4.19
CA LEU A 52 3.51 5.87 -3.34
C LEU A 52 4.02 5.85 -1.90
N VAL A 53 4.17 7.02 -1.30
CA VAL A 53 4.52 7.14 0.12
C VAL A 53 3.29 7.57 0.90
N LYS A 54 3.12 7.02 2.11
CA LYS A 54 2.07 7.46 3.02
C LYS A 54 2.30 8.94 3.36
N ILE A 55 1.30 9.77 3.10
CA ILE A 55 1.27 11.21 3.41
C ILE A 55 0.62 11.43 4.77
N LYS A 56 -0.57 10.85 4.99
CA LYS A 56 -1.33 10.99 6.25
C LYS A 56 -2.21 9.78 6.53
N ASP A 57 -2.62 9.65 7.78
CA ASP A 57 -3.74 8.79 8.15
C ASP A 57 -5.07 9.44 7.73
N GLY A 58 -6.06 8.62 7.41
CA GLY A 58 -7.33 9.05 6.84
C GLY A 58 -7.32 9.13 5.32
N VAL A 59 -8.46 9.50 4.75
CA VAL A 59 -8.63 9.64 3.29
C VAL A 59 -7.86 10.83 2.73
N CYS A 60 -7.52 10.80 1.43
CA CYS A 60 -6.95 11.97 0.77
C CYS A 60 -7.96 13.11 0.62
N ASP A 61 -7.49 14.35 0.64
CA ASP A 61 -8.35 15.53 0.41
C ASP A 61 -8.72 15.68 -1.09
N LYS A 62 -7.85 15.17 -1.97
CA LYS A 62 -8.03 15.12 -3.43
C LYS A 62 -7.60 13.74 -3.93
N ASP A 63 -8.54 12.81 -3.97
CA ASP A 63 -8.28 11.44 -4.42
C ASP A 63 -8.28 11.39 -5.95
N ILE A 64 -7.11 11.16 -6.55
CA ILE A 64 -7.00 11.00 -8.00
C ILE A 64 -7.18 9.51 -8.29
N GLN A 65 -8.43 9.10 -8.45
CA GLN A 65 -8.78 7.77 -8.91
C GLN A 65 -8.79 7.75 -10.44
N THR A 66 -7.63 7.85 -11.05
CA THR A 66 -7.47 7.58 -12.48
C THR A 66 -7.06 6.13 -12.70
#